data_AF-A0A4Q6AW67-F1
#
_entry.id   AF-A0A4Q6AW67-F1
#
_cell.length_a   1.000
_cell.length_b   1.000
_cell.length_c   1.000
_cell.angle_alpha   90.00
_cell.angle_beta   90.00
_cell.angle_gamma   90.00
#
_symmetry.space_group_name_H-M   'P 1'
#
loop_
_entity.id
_entity.type
_entity.pdbx_description
1 polymer ?
#
loop_
_entity_poly.entity_id
_entity_poly.type
_entity_poly.pdbx_seq_one_letter_code
_entity_poly.pdbx_strand_id
1 'polypeptide(L)'
;SAVYRDVYASQFNFAPADMDKVIEYCDKIIASNKYQFSPEYFAIFDDNNNTNKEIVFAIDQRAELNGHNRMAYFSISGDQFPLPEFVAANGTDGPAITPTYYNSWKTAYAPADPSVDPRFYKENLRIYSTQTDTCVPAANFHINRGILRGQQYGLIRRNGVFLKCADGSMKVGPLFHDTRNKPTLPVFFTEQVDFTTAGSDYPSGYRVEKYEFSRKSQSGRNFGEADIVILRLADVYLMRAEAKLRKNNDEAGALADVNAVRASRTARPPAPPVLNSLTLDLLFRERGFELYWEAVRRTDMIRFGKYEDSWTEKTDANKEKRLFPIPQTAIDGASNLPGYLTQNPSY
;
A
#
# COMPACT_ATOMS: atom_id res chain seq x y z
N SER A 1 7.97 -21.67 9.33
CA SER A 1 6.57 -21.28 9.07
C SER A 1 5.89 -22.41 8.31
N ALA A 2 4.62 -22.72 8.65
CA ALA A 2 3.83 -23.83 8.10
C ALA A 2 3.83 -23.90 6.57
N VAL A 3 3.73 -22.72 5.92
CA VAL A 3 3.68 -22.60 4.46
C VAL A 3 4.97 -23.07 3.78
N TYR A 4 6.13 -22.84 4.38
CA TYR A 4 7.41 -23.21 3.75
C TYR A 4 7.77 -24.69 3.93
N ARG A 5 7.08 -25.44 4.79
CA ARG A 5 7.29 -26.89 4.93
C ARG A 5 6.69 -27.65 3.74
N ASP A 6 5.57 -27.16 3.23
CA ASP A 6 4.96 -27.61 1.98
C ASP A 6 4.20 -26.42 1.37
N VAL A 7 4.83 -25.76 0.40
CA VAL A 7 4.28 -24.57 -0.25
C VAL A 7 3.09 -24.90 -1.16
N TYR A 8 2.93 -26.15 -1.58
CA TYR A 8 1.87 -26.62 -2.48
C TYR A 8 0.73 -27.32 -1.73
N ALA A 9 0.82 -27.39 -0.40
CA ALA A 9 -0.21 -27.98 0.46
C ALA A 9 -1.61 -27.45 0.15
N SER A 10 -2.60 -28.33 0.16
CA SER A 10 -4.02 -27.95 0.09
C SER A 10 -4.50 -27.21 1.33
N GLN A 11 -3.92 -27.51 2.48
CA GLN A 11 -4.15 -26.88 3.77
C GLN A 11 -2.83 -26.79 4.53
N PHE A 12 -2.59 -25.68 5.21
CA PHE A 12 -1.37 -25.50 5.99
C PHE A 12 -1.58 -25.91 7.44
N ASN A 13 -0.67 -26.72 7.97
CA ASN A 13 -0.68 -27.11 9.38
C ASN A 13 0.14 -26.14 10.23
N PHE A 14 -0.53 -25.30 11.01
CA PHE A 14 0.10 -24.37 11.94
C PHE A 14 0.28 -25.03 13.30
N ALA A 15 1.43 -25.67 13.51
CA ALA A 15 1.73 -26.36 14.75
C ALA A 15 1.65 -25.39 15.96
N PRO A 16 0.99 -25.76 17.07
CA PRO A 16 0.91 -24.91 18.26
C PRO A 16 2.26 -24.40 18.76
N ALA A 17 3.30 -25.23 18.70
CA ALA A 17 4.66 -24.85 19.11
C ALA A 17 5.28 -23.74 18.23
N ASP A 18 4.94 -23.68 16.94
CA ASP A 18 5.37 -22.56 16.08
C ASP A 18 4.62 -21.28 16.46
N MET A 19 3.31 -21.40 16.76
CA MET A 19 2.49 -20.26 17.17
C MET A 19 2.92 -19.71 18.53
N ASP A 20 3.35 -20.58 19.45
CA ASP A 20 3.98 -20.18 20.72
C ASP A 20 5.21 -19.31 20.48
N LYS A 21 6.05 -19.66 19.51
CA LYS A 21 7.22 -18.84 19.16
C LYS A 21 6.83 -17.51 18.54
N VAL A 22 5.81 -17.47 17.69
CA VAL A 22 5.30 -16.20 17.15
C VAL A 22 4.82 -15.30 18.28
N ILE A 23 4.01 -15.83 19.19
CA ILE A 23 3.50 -15.09 20.36
C ILE A 23 4.67 -14.60 21.23
N GLU A 24 5.62 -15.48 21.57
CA GLU A 24 6.80 -15.15 22.39
C GLU A 24 7.60 -13.97 21.80
N TYR A 25 7.91 -14.00 20.51
CA TYR A 25 8.70 -12.93 19.89
C TYR A 25 7.91 -11.63 19.70
N CYS A 26 6.60 -11.72 19.39
CA CYS A 26 5.75 -10.54 19.35
C CYS A 26 5.65 -9.88 20.74
N ASP A 27 5.48 -10.68 21.80
CA ASP A 27 5.44 -10.21 23.18
C ASP A 27 6.74 -9.52 23.56
N LYS A 28 7.91 -10.07 23.19
CA LYS A 28 9.22 -9.43 23.42
C LYS A 28 9.32 -8.05 22.76
N ILE A 29 8.84 -7.91 21.52
CA ILE A 29 8.87 -6.61 20.81
C ILE A 29 7.93 -5.62 21.52
N ILE A 30 6.70 -6.04 21.81
CA ILE A 30 5.67 -5.20 22.41
C ILE A 30 6.07 -4.75 23.83
N ALA A 31 6.53 -5.69 24.66
CA ALA A 31 6.97 -5.43 26.04
C ALA A 31 8.28 -4.62 26.12
N SER A 32 9.03 -4.49 25.02
CA SER A 32 10.24 -3.68 24.99
C SER A 32 9.96 -2.18 25.20
N ASN A 33 8.72 -1.73 24.91
CA ASN A 33 8.31 -0.32 24.92
C ASN A 33 9.20 0.61 24.09
N LYS A 34 9.98 0.07 23.14
CA LYS A 34 10.83 0.85 22.22
C LYS A 34 10.06 1.44 21.04
N TYR A 35 8.88 0.88 20.77
CA TYR A 35 8.03 1.23 19.64
C TYR A 35 6.67 1.70 20.10
N GLN A 36 6.03 2.55 19.31
CA GLN A 36 4.73 3.14 19.62
C GLN A 36 3.91 3.28 18.34
N PHE A 37 2.60 3.06 18.42
CA PHE A 37 1.71 3.33 17.30
C PHE A 37 1.71 4.81 16.92
N SER A 38 1.75 5.08 15.62
CA SER A 38 1.58 6.41 15.03
C SER A 38 0.08 6.78 15.01
N PRO A 39 -0.35 7.86 15.70
CA PRO A 39 -1.75 8.30 15.64
C PRO A 39 -2.19 8.69 14.23
N GLU A 40 -1.26 9.28 13.47
CA GLU A 40 -1.41 9.63 12.07
C GLU A 40 -0.87 8.48 11.22
N TYR A 41 -1.77 7.75 10.55
CA TYR A 41 -1.42 6.57 9.75
C TYR A 41 -0.42 6.90 8.63
N PHE A 42 -0.61 8.01 7.94
CA PHE A 42 0.24 8.35 6.79
C PHE A 42 1.63 8.85 7.21
N ALA A 43 1.81 9.30 8.46
CA ALA A 43 3.11 9.72 9.00
C ALA A 43 4.12 8.56 9.14
N ILE A 44 3.66 7.31 9.04
CA ILE A 44 4.52 6.13 8.97
C ILE A 44 5.25 6.06 7.61
N PHE A 45 4.70 6.74 6.60
CA PHE A 45 5.17 6.68 5.21
C PHE A 45 5.46 8.09 4.65
N ASP A 46 5.69 9.07 5.52
CA ASP A 46 6.18 10.40 5.16
C ASP A 46 7.64 10.31 4.68
N ASP A 47 8.09 11.35 3.99
CA ASP A 47 9.47 11.49 3.49
C ASP A 47 10.50 11.74 4.61
N ASN A 48 10.07 11.81 5.87
CA ASN A 48 10.92 11.93 7.06
C ASN A 48 10.59 10.84 8.12
N ASN A 49 10.05 9.71 7.69
CA ASN A 49 9.57 8.64 8.56
C ASN A 49 10.67 7.88 9.32
N ASN A 50 11.96 8.12 9.05
CA ASN A 50 13.10 7.40 9.65
C ASN A 50 13.19 7.55 11.19
N THR A 51 12.41 8.45 11.79
CA THR A 51 12.30 8.64 13.24
C THR A 51 10.95 8.14 13.82
N ASN A 52 10.04 7.68 12.96
CA ASN A 52 8.72 7.22 13.37
C ASN A 52 8.82 5.99 14.28
N LYS A 53 8.26 6.10 15.49
CA LYS A 53 8.37 5.06 16.53
C LYS A 53 7.57 3.79 16.24
N GLU A 54 6.71 3.78 15.22
CA GLU A 54 6.03 2.55 14.83
C GLU A 54 6.92 1.61 14.02
N ILE A 55 7.93 2.14 13.34
CA ILE A 55 8.82 1.37 12.46
C ILE A 55 9.81 0.56 13.30
N VAL A 56 9.79 -0.76 13.11
CA VAL A 56 10.67 -1.72 13.80
C VAL A 56 11.90 -2.03 12.97
N PHE A 57 11.71 -2.21 11.66
CA PHE A 57 12.78 -2.44 10.70
C PHE A 57 12.39 -1.86 9.34
N ALA A 58 13.32 -1.12 8.74
CA ALA A 58 13.13 -0.50 7.44
C ALA A 58 14.44 -0.47 6.65
N ILE A 59 14.31 -0.33 5.33
CA ILE A 59 15.42 0.02 4.48
C ILE A 59 15.55 1.54 4.54
N ASP A 60 16.66 2.03 5.07
CA ASP A 60 16.97 3.46 5.17
C ASP A 60 17.05 4.07 3.77
N GLN A 61 16.28 5.12 3.54
CA GLN A 61 16.18 5.81 2.27
C GLN A 61 16.71 7.24 2.36
N ARG A 62 17.31 7.68 3.46
CA ARG A 62 17.74 9.08 3.56
C ARG A 62 18.67 9.48 2.41
N ALA A 63 18.47 10.69 1.90
CA ALA A 63 19.11 11.17 0.67
C ALA A 63 20.65 11.17 0.75
N GLU A 64 21.23 11.40 1.93
CA GLU A 64 22.68 11.35 2.16
C GLU A 64 23.28 9.95 2.01
N LEU A 65 22.45 8.90 2.05
CA LEU A 65 22.83 7.51 1.80
C LEU A 65 22.59 7.08 0.34
N ASN A 66 22.28 8.04 -0.53
CA ASN A 66 21.86 7.78 -1.91
C ASN A 66 20.61 6.88 -1.98
N GLY A 67 19.68 7.07 -1.03
CA GLY A 67 18.41 6.36 -1.00
C GLY A 67 17.61 6.57 -2.27
N HIS A 68 16.95 5.51 -2.73
CA HIS A 68 16.21 5.51 -3.98
C HIS A 68 15.09 4.46 -3.91
N ASN A 69 13.85 4.92 -3.87
CA ASN A 69 12.68 4.08 -4.03
C ASN A 69 11.63 4.75 -4.92
N ARG A 70 10.68 3.95 -5.40
CA ARG A 70 9.65 4.36 -6.36
C ARG A 70 8.23 4.08 -5.85
N MET A 71 8.07 3.96 -4.53
CA MET A 71 6.80 3.50 -3.93
C MET A 71 5.64 4.48 -4.14
N ALA A 72 5.91 5.78 -4.13
CA ALA A 72 4.93 6.83 -4.44
C ALA A 72 4.66 6.95 -5.95
N TYR A 73 5.73 6.81 -6.75
CA TYR A 73 5.72 7.02 -8.19
C TYR A 73 4.79 6.10 -9.00
N PHE A 74 4.74 4.80 -8.66
CA PHE A 74 4.22 3.79 -9.60
C PHE A 74 2.73 3.96 -9.96
N SER A 75 1.86 4.23 -9.01
CA SER A 75 0.42 4.10 -9.26
C SER A 75 -0.22 5.38 -9.82
N ILE A 76 0.33 6.55 -9.49
CA ILE A 76 -0.29 7.84 -9.82
C ILE A 76 -0.21 8.14 -11.32
N SER A 77 -1.02 9.08 -11.78
CA SER A 77 -1.07 9.41 -13.20
C SER A 77 0.19 10.12 -13.71
N GLY A 78 0.52 9.94 -14.99
CA GLY A 78 1.53 10.73 -15.69
C GLY A 78 1.30 12.24 -15.71
N ASP A 79 0.07 12.67 -15.41
CA ASP A 79 -0.33 14.07 -15.32
C ASP A 79 -0.55 14.55 -13.87
N GLN A 80 -0.29 13.69 -12.88
CA GLN A 80 -0.18 14.09 -11.47
C GLN A 80 1.28 14.42 -11.14
N PHE A 81 1.56 15.69 -10.90
CA PHE A 81 2.89 16.19 -10.55
C PHE A 81 2.99 16.51 -9.06
N PRO A 82 3.73 15.74 -8.25
CA PRO A 82 3.76 15.91 -6.80
C PRO A 82 4.72 16.99 -6.32
N LEU A 83 5.68 17.41 -7.15
CA LEU A 83 6.75 18.33 -6.76
C LEU A 83 6.67 19.65 -7.55
N PRO A 84 6.30 20.77 -6.89
CA PRO A 84 6.17 22.09 -7.51
C PRO A 84 7.45 22.61 -8.20
N GLU A 85 8.61 22.22 -7.68
CA GLU A 85 9.92 22.65 -8.18
C GLU A 85 10.36 21.84 -9.40
N PHE A 86 9.77 20.66 -9.62
CA PHE A 86 10.28 19.67 -10.56
C PHE A 86 9.21 19.20 -11.55
N VAL A 87 9.20 19.83 -12.73
CA VAL A 87 8.25 19.55 -13.83
C VAL A 87 8.36 18.15 -14.46
N ALA A 88 9.37 17.36 -14.06
CA ALA A 88 9.59 15.99 -14.51
C ALA A 88 9.15 14.92 -13.49
N ALA A 89 8.74 15.34 -12.28
CA ALA A 89 8.18 14.45 -11.28
C ALA A 89 6.71 14.18 -11.61
N ASN A 90 6.42 12.98 -12.10
CA ASN A 90 5.07 12.54 -12.45
C ASN A 90 4.93 11.03 -12.22
N GLY A 91 3.77 10.43 -12.50
CA GLY A 91 3.52 9.00 -12.38
C GLY A 91 3.66 8.16 -13.66
N THR A 92 3.25 6.89 -13.59
CA THR A 92 3.20 5.97 -14.75
C THR A 92 1.81 5.53 -15.17
N ASP A 93 0.76 5.93 -14.45
CA ASP A 93 -0.60 5.37 -14.62
C ASP A 93 -0.62 3.84 -14.43
N GLY A 94 0.29 3.30 -13.60
CA GLY A 94 0.67 1.89 -13.60
C GLY A 94 -0.32 0.97 -12.87
N PRO A 95 0.03 0.43 -11.68
CA PRO A 95 -0.83 -0.45 -10.91
C PRO A 95 -2.09 0.24 -10.38
N ALA A 96 -3.14 -0.56 -10.17
CA ALA A 96 -4.38 -0.16 -9.54
C ALA A 96 -4.81 -1.17 -8.48
N ILE A 97 -5.69 -0.74 -7.58
CA ILE A 97 -6.34 -1.59 -6.59
C ILE A 97 -7.40 -2.44 -7.29
N THR A 98 -7.49 -3.72 -6.93
CA THR A 98 -8.55 -4.59 -7.47
C THR A 98 -9.92 -4.18 -6.92
N PRO A 99 -10.99 -4.24 -7.75
CA PRO A 99 -12.36 -3.96 -7.30
C PRO A 99 -12.76 -4.79 -6.07
N THR A 100 -12.36 -6.07 -6.02
CA THR A 100 -12.62 -6.96 -4.89
C THR A 100 -12.05 -6.44 -3.58
N TYR A 101 -10.81 -5.93 -3.59
CA TYR A 101 -10.20 -5.37 -2.38
C TYR A 101 -10.91 -4.09 -1.95
N TYR A 102 -11.14 -3.15 -2.88
CA TYR A 102 -11.85 -1.91 -2.58
C TYR A 102 -13.24 -2.17 -2.01
N ASN A 103 -14.01 -3.08 -2.63
CA ASN A 103 -15.35 -3.41 -2.18
C ASN A 103 -15.37 -4.03 -0.79
N SER A 104 -14.34 -4.78 -0.40
CA SER A 104 -14.24 -5.27 0.99
C SER A 104 -14.18 -4.13 2.03
N TRP A 105 -13.54 -3.01 1.68
CA TRP A 105 -13.46 -1.80 2.52
C TRP A 105 -14.77 -1.02 2.49
N LYS A 106 -15.33 -0.81 1.30
CA LYS A 106 -16.65 -0.17 1.12
C LYS A 106 -17.74 -0.89 1.91
N THR A 107 -17.82 -2.22 1.84
CA THR A 107 -18.79 -3.02 2.59
C THR A 107 -18.57 -2.91 4.10
N ALA A 108 -17.32 -2.88 4.57
CA ALA A 108 -17.01 -2.81 5.99
C ALA A 108 -17.42 -1.47 6.65
N TYR A 109 -17.50 -0.40 5.87
CA TYR A 109 -17.83 0.95 6.36
C TYR A 109 -19.22 1.44 5.92
N ALA A 110 -19.96 0.63 5.16
CA ALA A 110 -21.31 0.96 4.76
C ALA A 110 -22.21 1.24 6.00
N PRO A 111 -23.11 2.24 5.92
CA PRO A 111 -23.45 3.04 4.74
C PRO A 111 -22.52 4.25 4.49
N ALA A 112 -21.52 4.49 5.34
CA ALA A 112 -20.56 5.57 5.13
C ALA A 112 -19.59 5.24 3.97
N ASP A 113 -19.04 6.28 3.35
CA ASP A 113 -17.94 6.12 2.42
C ASP A 113 -16.67 5.68 3.20
N PRO A 114 -15.87 4.72 2.68
CA PRO A 114 -14.69 4.23 3.39
C PRO A 114 -13.63 5.30 3.68
N SER A 115 -13.72 6.51 3.10
CA SER A 115 -12.85 7.65 3.44
C SER A 115 -12.97 8.12 4.90
N VAL A 116 -14.01 7.69 5.63
CA VAL A 116 -14.08 7.91 7.09
C VAL A 116 -13.05 7.09 7.87
N ASP A 117 -12.46 6.03 7.29
CA ASP A 117 -11.32 5.31 7.88
C ASP A 117 -10.04 6.13 7.63
N PRO A 118 -9.32 6.58 8.68
CA PRO A 118 -8.10 7.38 8.54
C PRO A 118 -6.94 6.63 7.85
N ARG A 119 -7.08 5.34 7.58
CA ARG A 119 -6.11 4.56 6.79
C ARG A 119 -6.40 4.59 5.28
N PHE A 120 -7.64 4.90 4.91
CA PHE A 120 -8.14 4.82 3.53
C PHE A 120 -7.71 6.02 2.69
N TYR A 121 -7.87 7.24 3.21
CA TYR A 121 -7.63 8.47 2.46
C TYR A 121 -7.20 9.63 3.37
N LYS A 122 -6.35 10.50 2.83
CA LYS A 122 -5.96 11.77 3.42
C LYS A 122 -6.06 12.86 2.35
N GLU A 123 -6.97 13.80 2.56
CA GLU A 123 -7.03 15.02 1.76
C GLU A 123 -5.92 15.98 2.21
N ASN A 124 -5.04 16.32 1.28
CA ASN A 124 -4.03 17.36 1.43
C ASN A 124 -4.39 18.60 0.60
N LEU A 125 -5.04 18.42 -0.55
CA LEU A 125 -5.49 19.49 -1.42
C LEU A 125 -6.94 19.86 -1.12
N ARG A 126 -7.13 21.06 -0.56
CA ARG A 126 -8.45 21.58 -0.20
C ARG A 126 -9.37 21.83 -1.39
N ILE A 127 -8.87 21.87 -2.62
CA ILE A 127 -9.71 22.00 -3.83
C ILE A 127 -10.76 20.89 -3.96
N TYR A 128 -10.52 19.73 -3.36
CA TYR A 128 -11.48 18.62 -3.34
C TYR A 128 -12.73 18.97 -2.52
N SER A 129 -12.54 19.60 -1.35
CA SER A 129 -13.62 20.02 -0.46
C SER A 129 -14.13 21.44 -0.74
N THR A 130 -13.26 22.30 -1.26
CA THR A 130 -13.49 23.73 -1.49
C THR A 130 -13.05 24.07 -2.91
N GLN A 131 -13.95 23.88 -3.89
CA GLN A 131 -13.63 23.94 -5.33
C GLN A 131 -13.07 25.30 -5.82
N THR A 132 -13.08 26.32 -4.97
CA THR A 132 -12.49 27.64 -5.21
C THR A 132 -11.03 27.77 -4.78
N ASP A 133 -10.50 26.82 -4.00
CA ASP A 133 -9.12 26.83 -3.50
C ASP A 133 -8.13 26.38 -4.60
N THR A 134 -7.83 27.32 -5.50
CA THR A 134 -7.07 27.07 -6.74
C THR A 134 -5.62 27.55 -6.70
N CYS A 135 -5.16 28.06 -5.55
CA CYS A 135 -3.85 28.70 -5.38
C CYS A 135 -3.18 28.17 -4.10
N VAL A 136 -2.12 27.38 -4.26
CA VAL A 136 -1.44 26.70 -3.14
C VAL A 136 0.03 27.12 -3.09
N PRO A 137 0.55 27.65 -1.97
CA PRO A 137 1.98 27.91 -1.83
C PRO A 137 2.79 26.63 -2.11
N ALA A 138 3.88 26.73 -2.87
CA ALA A 138 4.67 25.56 -3.28
C ALA A 138 5.09 24.68 -2.09
N ALA A 139 5.57 25.30 -1.00
CA ALA A 139 5.96 24.61 0.23
C ALA A 139 4.82 23.84 0.91
N ASN A 140 3.55 24.18 0.62
CA ASN A 140 2.37 23.57 1.20
C ASN A 140 1.67 22.60 0.23
N PHE A 141 2.13 22.50 -1.02
CA PHE A 141 1.50 21.62 -2.00
C PHE A 141 1.90 20.17 -1.74
N HIS A 142 0.94 19.34 -1.37
CA HIS A 142 1.04 17.88 -1.31
C HIS A 142 -0.13 17.28 -2.06
N ILE A 143 0.07 16.21 -2.84
CA ILE A 143 -1.05 15.47 -3.43
C ILE A 143 -1.79 14.69 -2.34
N ASN A 144 -3.04 14.33 -2.60
CA ASN A 144 -3.80 13.50 -1.66
C ASN A 144 -3.19 12.10 -1.53
N ARG A 145 -3.40 11.46 -0.40
CA ARG A 145 -2.80 10.16 -0.06
C ARG A 145 -3.83 9.09 0.24
N GLY A 146 -3.39 7.84 0.14
CA GLY A 146 -4.21 6.64 0.28
C GLY A 146 -4.78 6.16 -1.04
N ILE A 147 -6.05 5.76 -1.04
CA ILE A 147 -6.75 5.24 -2.22
C ILE A 147 -7.36 6.42 -2.99
N LEU A 148 -6.77 6.73 -4.15
CA LEU A 148 -7.19 7.82 -5.02
C LEU A 148 -8.30 7.37 -5.96
N ARG A 149 -9.41 8.11 -5.96
CA ARG A 149 -10.64 7.80 -6.68
C ARG A 149 -11.19 9.05 -7.36
N GLY A 150 -11.94 8.86 -8.46
CA GLY A 150 -12.64 9.94 -9.16
C GLY A 150 -11.69 10.95 -9.81
N GLN A 151 -12.17 12.18 -10.00
CA GLN A 151 -11.39 13.27 -10.58
C GLN A 151 -10.18 13.61 -9.69
N GLN A 152 -9.00 13.64 -10.29
CA GLN A 152 -7.79 14.09 -9.64
C GLN A 152 -7.54 15.58 -9.88
N TYR A 153 -6.97 16.23 -8.87
CA TYR A 153 -6.58 17.63 -8.91
C TYR A 153 -5.10 17.77 -8.56
N GLY A 154 -4.45 18.81 -9.07
CA GLY A 154 -3.04 19.04 -8.82
C GLY A 154 -2.51 20.25 -9.60
N LEU A 155 -1.19 20.34 -9.70
CA LEU A 155 -0.51 21.43 -10.40
C LEU A 155 -0.89 21.47 -11.88
N ILE A 156 -1.35 22.63 -12.35
CA ILE A 156 -1.65 22.80 -13.77
C ILE A 156 -0.37 23.07 -14.54
N ARG A 157 -0.03 22.16 -15.45
CA ARG A 157 1.14 22.28 -16.34
C ARG A 157 0.72 22.59 -17.77
N ARG A 158 1.33 23.59 -18.40
CA ARG A 158 1.12 23.96 -19.82
C ARG A 158 2.45 24.21 -20.48
N ASN A 159 2.67 23.67 -21.67
CA ASN A 159 3.91 23.87 -22.45
C ASN A 159 5.20 23.67 -21.63
N GLY A 160 5.24 22.66 -20.77
CA GLY A 160 6.43 22.34 -19.99
C GLY A 160 6.53 23.00 -18.61
N VAL A 161 5.70 24.01 -18.31
CA VAL A 161 5.81 24.82 -17.10
C VAL A 161 4.55 24.77 -16.25
N PHE A 162 4.71 24.85 -14.92
CA PHE A 162 3.58 24.99 -14.01
C PHE A 162 3.03 26.41 -14.02
N LEU A 163 1.72 26.53 -14.05
CA LEU A 163 1.04 27.81 -13.93
C LEU A 163 1.07 28.31 -12.48
N LYS A 164 1.14 29.62 -12.32
CA LYS A 164 1.10 30.30 -11.02
C LYS A 164 -0.12 31.21 -10.93
N CYS A 165 -0.57 31.44 -9.70
CA CYS A 165 -1.53 32.50 -9.39
C CYS A 165 -0.85 33.88 -9.37
N ALA A 166 -1.64 34.94 -9.30
CA ALA A 166 -1.13 36.32 -9.31
C ALA A 166 -0.20 36.63 -8.13
N ASP A 167 -0.38 35.93 -7.00
CA ASP A 167 0.45 36.02 -5.79
C ASP A 167 1.74 35.16 -5.86
N GLY A 168 1.99 34.47 -6.98
CA GLY A 168 3.15 33.61 -7.19
C GLY A 168 2.99 32.19 -6.62
N SER A 169 1.87 31.86 -5.98
CA SER A 169 1.56 30.50 -5.55
C SER A 169 1.27 29.58 -6.74
N MET A 170 1.28 28.26 -6.50
CA MET A 170 1.03 27.27 -7.54
C MET A 170 -0.45 27.22 -7.89
N LYS A 171 -0.77 27.26 -9.19
CA LYS A 171 -2.14 27.08 -9.64
C LYS A 171 -2.50 25.59 -9.64
N VAL A 172 -3.54 25.24 -8.89
CA VAL A 172 -4.09 23.88 -8.85
C VAL A 172 -5.47 23.83 -9.50
N GLY A 173 -5.81 22.70 -10.08
CA GLY A 173 -7.09 22.50 -10.77
C GLY A 173 -7.30 21.05 -11.19
N PRO A 174 -8.42 20.75 -11.89
CA PRO A 174 -8.70 19.42 -12.40
C PRO A 174 -7.63 19.03 -13.42
N LEU A 175 -7.13 17.79 -13.29
CA LEU A 175 -6.11 17.25 -14.17
C LEU A 175 -6.75 16.51 -15.35
N PHE A 176 -6.06 16.60 -16.48
CA PHE A 176 -6.36 15.92 -17.74
C PHE A 176 -5.10 15.21 -18.23
N HIS A 177 -5.27 14.21 -19.09
CA HIS A 177 -4.17 13.41 -19.63
C HIS A 177 -3.38 14.15 -20.74
N ASP A 178 -2.89 15.36 -20.42
CA ASP A 178 -2.18 16.24 -21.33
C ASP A 178 -0.87 15.60 -21.81
N THR A 179 -0.09 14.99 -20.92
CA THR A 179 1.16 14.30 -21.27
C THR A 179 0.96 13.02 -22.09
N ARG A 180 -0.29 12.57 -22.24
CA ARG A 180 -0.67 11.39 -23.03
C ARG A 180 -1.36 11.75 -24.34
N ASN A 181 -1.31 13.03 -24.74
CA ASN A 181 -2.02 13.56 -25.91
C ASN A 181 -3.55 13.35 -25.85
N LYS A 182 -4.13 13.33 -24.64
CA LYS A 182 -5.58 13.23 -24.40
C LYS A 182 -6.06 14.40 -23.53
N PRO A 183 -5.95 15.66 -24.00
CA PRO A 183 -6.19 16.86 -23.17
C PRO A 183 -7.65 17.07 -22.74
N THR A 184 -8.59 16.32 -23.32
CA THR A 184 -10.01 16.32 -22.95
C THR A 184 -10.40 15.14 -22.06
N LEU A 185 -9.51 14.17 -21.87
CA LEU A 185 -9.75 13.03 -20.99
C LEU A 185 -9.32 13.41 -19.57
N PRO A 186 -10.25 13.52 -18.61
CA PRO A 186 -9.89 13.81 -17.23
C PRO A 186 -9.05 12.69 -16.64
N VAL A 187 -8.12 13.05 -15.74
CA VAL A 187 -7.50 12.09 -14.83
C VAL A 187 -8.57 11.70 -13.82
N PHE A 188 -9.37 10.69 -14.16
CA PHE A 188 -10.50 10.22 -13.37
C PHE A 188 -10.36 8.75 -13.08
N PHE A 189 -10.10 8.36 -11.84
CA PHE A 189 -9.93 6.95 -11.48
C PHE A 189 -11.25 6.29 -11.17
N THR A 190 -11.52 5.16 -11.83
CA THR A 190 -12.75 4.37 -11.70
C THR A 190 -12.52 3.11 -10.88
N GLU A 191 -13.58 2.49 -10.37
CA GLU A 191 -13.47 1.27 -9.55
C GLU A 191 -12.94 0.09 -10.36
N GLN A 192 -13.35 -0.04 -11.62
CA GLN A 192 -13.11 -1.23 -12.44
C GLN A 192 -11.68 -1.29 -12.96
N VAL A 193 -11.12 -2.50 -12.92
CA VAL A 193 -9.86 -2.86 -13.60
C VAL A 193 -10.23 -3.86 -14.67
N ASP A 194 -9.88 -3.54 -15.91
CA ASP A 194 -10.19 -4.31 -17.12
C ASP A 194 -8.91 -4.34 -17.97
N PHE A 195 -8.43 -5.55 -18.29
CA PHE A 195 -7.20 -5.77 -19.05
C PHE A 195 -7.46 -5.99 -20.55
N THR A 196 -8.71 -5.89 -21.01
CA THR A 196 -9.01 -5.80 -22.44
C THR A 196 -8.42 -4.53 -23.02
N THR A 197 -8.07 -4.54 -24.31
CA THR A 197 -7.52 -3.36 -25.00
C THR A 197 -8.41 -2.12 -24.87
N ALA A 198 -9.73 -2.29 -24.80
CA ALA A 198 -10.67 -1.18 -24.67
C ALA A 198 -10.80 -0.70 -23.21
N GLY A 199 -10.73 -1.62 -22.24
CA GLY A 199 -10.90 -1.32 -20.83
C GLY A 199 -9.62 -0.91 -20.11
N SER A 200 -8.44 -1.21 -20.65
CA SER A 200 -7.14 -0.89 -20.06
C SER A 200 -6.67 0.53 -20.39
N ASP A 201 -7.54 1.55 -20.28
CA ASP A 201 -7.20 2.96 -20.47
C ASP A 201 -6.82 3.64 -19.14
N TYR A 202 -6.26 4.85 -19.20
CA TYR A 202 -5.75 5.58 -18.03
C TYR A 202 -6.75 5.74 -16.85
N PRO A 203 -8.07 5.96 -17.10
CA PRO A 203 -9.08 6.06 -16.04
C PRO A 203 -9.34 4.77 -15.24
N SER A 204 -8.89 3.63 -15.73
CA SER A 204 -9.26 2.33 -15.15
C SER A 204 -8.49 2.05 -13.86
N GLY A 205 -9.25 1.75 -12.82
CA GLY A 205 -8.75 1.35 -11.51
C GLY A 205 -8.37 2.51 -10.60
N TYR A 206 -8.68 2.34 -9.31
CA TYR A 206 -8.25 3.25 -8.25
C TYR A 206 -6.75 3.12 -7.98
N ARG A 207 -6.09 4.25 -7.69
CA ARG A 207 -4.63 4.34 -7.51
C ARG A 207 -4.25 4.44 -6.04
N VAL A 208 -2.99 4.19 -5.71
CA VAL A 208 -2.46 4.16 -4.34
C VAL A 208 -1.32 5.16 -4.17
N GLU A 209 -1.54 6.20 -3.38
CA GLU A 209 -0.49 7.12 -2.97
C GLU A 209 -0.25 6.97 -1.46
N LYS A 210 0.40 5.87 -1.08
CA LYS A 210 0.66 5.57 0.33
C LYS A 210 1.94 6.19 0.85
N TYR A 211 3.04 6.12 0.10
CA TYR A 211 4.33 6.73 0.49
C TYR A 211 4.38 8.15 -0.06
N GLU A 212 4.92 9.09 0.72
CA GLU A 212 5.11 10.48 0.28
C GLU A 212 6.28 10.60 -0.72
N PHE A 213 6.19 11.59 -1.60
CA PHE A 213 7.31 11.94 -2.47
C PHE A 213 8.39 12.69 -1.69
N SER A 214 9.64 12.29 -1.90
CA SER A 214 10.79 13.07 -1.42
C SER A 214 10.81 14.45 -2.04
N ARG A 215 10.93 15.47 -1.19
CA ARG A 215 11.09 16.88 -1.60
C ARG A 215 12.45 17.16 -2.24
N LYS A 216 13.45 16.31 -1.98
CA LYS A 216 14.77 16.39 -2.64
C LYS A 216 14.79 15.71 -4.00
N SER A 217 13.77 14.92 -4.34
CA SER A 217 13.70 14.26 -5.63
C SER A 217 13.57 15.27 -6.76
N GLN A 218 14.33 15.10 -7.83
CA GLN A 218 14.25 15.98 -9.01
C GLN A 218 13.33 15.42 -10.10
N SER A 219 12.94 14.14 -9.95
CA SER A 219 12.19 13.39 -10.95
C SER A 219 11.03 12.59 -10.35
N GLY A 220 10.82 12.64 -9.03
CA GLY A 220 9.93 11.76 -8.30
C GLY A 220 10.41 10.30 -8.23
N ARG A 221 11.58 10.00 -8.80
CA ARG A 221 12.11 8.62 -8.95
C ARG A 221 13.45 8.42 -8.27
N ASN A 222 14.14 9.49 -7.90
CA ASN A 222 15.48 9.52 -7.30
C ASN A 222 15.48 10.22 -5.94
N PHE A 223 16.54 10.05 -5.15
CA PHE A 223 16.65 10.62 -3.80
C PHE A 223 15.39 10.30 -2.99
N GLY A 224 15.05 9.02 -2.84
CA GLY A 224 14.01 8.63 -1.90
C GLY A 224 14.32 9.22 -0.53
N GLU A 225 13.33 9.43 0.32
CA GLU A 225 13.55 9.86 1.71
C GLU A 225 12.61 9.11 2.68
N ALA A 226 11.43 8.69 2.19
CA ALA A 226 10.59 7.75 2.91
C ALA A 226 11.25 6.36 2.98
N ASP A 227 11.68 5.96 4.17
CA ASP A 227 12.21 4.65 4.48
C ASP A 227 11.19 3.57 4.10
N ILE A 228 11.65 2.49 3.46
CA ILE A 228 10.77 1.38 3.06
C ILE A 228 10.55 0.50 4.29
N VAL A 229 9.32 0.50 4.80
CA VAL A 229 8.94 -0.29 5.98
C VAL A 229 8.99 -1.78 5.64
N ILE A 230 9.80 -2.54 6.39
CA ILE A 230 9.86 -4.01 6.32
C ILE A 230 9.06 -4.64 7.45
N LEU A 231 9.13 -4.06 8.64
CA LEU A 231 8.36 -4.48 9.81
C LEU A 231 8.00 -3.24 10.65
N ARG A 232 6.76 -3.18 11.11
CA ARG A 232 6.27 -2.15 12.04
C ARG A 232 5.34 -2.73 13.09
N LEU A 233 5.11 -1.98 14.17
CA LEU A 233 4.42 -2.46 15.36
C LEU A 233 3.01 -3.01 15.05
N ALA A 234 2.25 -2.40 14.16
CA ALA A 234 0.93 -2.93 13.80
C ALA A 234 1.00 -4.33 13.19
N ASP A 235 1.99 -4.63 12.34
CA ASP A 235 2.16 -5.97 11.79
C ASP A 235 2.50 -6.98 12.90
N VAL A 236 3.29 -6.58 13.90
CA VAL A 236 3.61 -7.43 15.08
C VAL A 236 2.33 -7.79 15.86
N TYR A 237 1.46 -6.81 16.13
CA TYR A 237 0.17 -7.08 16.79
C TYR A 237 -0.73 -7.99 15.94
N LEU A 238 -0.82 -7.75 14.63
CA LEU A 238 -1.67 -8.55 13.74
C LEU A 238 -1.11 -9.96 13.51
N MET A 239 0.22 -10.15 13.54
CA MET A 239 0.86 -11.48 13.54
C MET A 239 0.57 -12.25 14.84
N ARG A 240 0.63 -11.57 15.99
CA ARG A 240 0.26 -12.17 17.28
C ARG A 240 -1.21 -12.56 17.34
N ALA A 241 -2.10 -11.71 16.82
CA ALA A 241 -3.53 -12.00 16.71
C ALA A 241 -3.79 -13.28 15.90
N GLU A 242 -3.09 -13.43 14.77
CA GLU A 242 -3.22 -14.64 13.95
C GLU A 242 -2.74 -15.88 14.68
N ALA A 243 -1.58 -15.80 15.34
CA ALA A 243 -1.01 -16.92 16.07
C ALA A 243 -1.94 -17.40 17.18
N LYS A 244 -2.59 -16.47 17.91
CA LYS A 244 -3.61 -16.77 18.93
C LYS A 244 -4.83 -17.50 18.35
N LEU A 245 -5.38 -17.02 17.23
CA LEU A 245 -6.48 -17.70 16.55
C LEU A 245 -6.09 -19.11 16.08
N ARG A 246 -4.91 -19.26 15.48
CA ARG A 246 -4.47 -20.55 14.92
C ARG A 246 -4.04 -21.57 15.97
N LYS A 247 -3.50 -21.13 17.10
CA LYS A 247 -3.00 -22.02 18.16
C LYS A 247 -4.14 -22.78 18.86
N ASN A 248 -5.15 -22.04 19.33
CA ASN A 248 -6.19 -22.57 20.20
C ASN A 248 -7.51 -21.79 20.10
N ASN A 249 -7.72 -21.05 19.00
CA ASN A 249 -8.89 -20.20 18.79
C ASN A 249 -9.08 -19.16 19.94
N ASP A 250 -7.99 -18.57 20.43
CA ASP A 250 -8.03 -17.47 21.39
C ASP A 250 -8.52 -16.17 20.69
N GLU A 251 -9.82 -16.11 20.46
CA GLU A 251 -10.49 -14.97 19.82
C GLU A 251 -10.36 -13.71 20.68
N ALA A 252 -10.54 -13.82 22.00
CA ALA A 252 -10.51 -12.66 22.89
C ALA A 252 -9.13 -11.97 22.87
N GLY A 253 -8.06 -12.76 22.98
CA GLY A 253 -6.69 -12.23 22.91
C GLY A 253 -6.33 -11.68 21.53
N ALA A 254 -6.85 -12.27 20.46
CA ALA A 254 -6.62 -11.79 19.09
C ALA A 254 -7.42 -10.52 18.77
N LEU A 255 -8.68 -10.45 19.21
CA LEU A 255 -9.54 -9.29 19.08
C LEU A 255 -8.96 -8.08 19.81
N ALA A 256 -8.37 -8.28 20.99
CA ALA A 256 -7.67 -7.23 21.72
C ALA A 256 -6.50 -6.64 20.91
N ASP A 257 -5.72 -7.49 20.23
CA ASP A 257 -4.59 -7.05 19.40
C ASP A 257 -5.06 -6.23 18.20
N VAL A 258 -6.09 -6.70 17.48
CA VAL A 258 -6.66 -5.98 16.33
C VAL A 258 -7.27 -4.65 16.76
N ASN A 259 -8.04 -4.63 17.86
CA ASN A 259 -8.65 -3.40 18.36
C ASN A 259 -7.61 -2.40 18.90
N ALA A 260 -6.47 -2.86 19.41
CA ALA A 260 -5.36 -1.96 19.79
C ALA A 260 -4.81 -1.20 18.58
N VAL A 261 -4.60 -1.89 17.45
CA VAL A 261 -4.17 -1.26 16.20
C VAL A 261 -5.24 -0.30 15.68
N ARG A 262 -6.50 -0.73 15.61
CA ARG A 262 -7.62 0.10 15.14
C ARG A 262 -7.78 1.38 15.97
N ALA A 263 -7.81 1.24 17.30
CA ALA A 263 -7.98 2.37 18.22
C ALA A 263 -6.79 3.33 18.23
N SER A 264 -5.63 2.94 17.68
CA SER A 264 -4.45 3.81 17.64
C SER A 264 -4.53 4.90 16.57
N ARG A 265 -5.39 4.76 15.54
CA ARG A 265 -5.46 5.70 14.40
C ARG A 265 -6.36 6.89 14.71
N THR A 266 -5.90 7.78 15.58
CA THR A 266 -6.73 8.84 16.19
C THR A 266 -6.49 10.25 15.65
N ALA A 267 -5.43 10.49 14.87
CA ALA A 267 -5.07 11.85 14.44
C ALA A 267 -6.13 12.52 13.54
N ARG A 268 -6.88 11.71 12.78
CA ARG A 268 -8.02 12.17 11.99
C ARG A 268 -9.28 11.42 12.42
N PRO A 269 -10.19 12.06 13.18
CA PRO A 269 -11.41 11.40 13.64
C PRO A 269 -12.39 11.15 12.49
N PRO A 270 -13.23 10.10 12.58
CA PRO A 270 -13.25 9.11 13.66
C PRO A 270 -12.12 8.08 13.52
N ALA A 271 -11.67 7.52 14.64
CA ALA A 271 -10.86 6.30 14.58
C ALA A 271 -11.68 5.13 14.02
N PRO A 272 -11.06 4.08 13.44
CA PRO A 272 -11.75 2.88 13.01
C PRO A 272 -12.64 2.29 14.13
N PRO A 273 -13.92 1.95 13.86
CA PRO A 273 -14.84 1.44 14.89
C PRO A 273 -14.30 0.19 15.60
N VAL A 274 -14.64 0.00 16.88
CA VAL A 274 -14.25 -1.20 17.62
C VAL A 274 -14.94 -2.44 17.02
N LEU A 275 -14.20 -3.54 16.89
CA LEU A 275 -14.74 -4.84 16.51
C LEU A 275 -15.21 -5.60 17.77
N ASN A 276 -16.33 -6.32 17.65
CA ASN A 276 -16.91 -7.10 18.76
C ASN A 276 -16.61 -8.61 18.68
N SER A 277 -16.11 -9.08 17.54
CA SER A 277 -15.71 -10.47 17.30
C SER A 277 -14.58 -10.51 16.27
N LEU A 278 -13.86 -11.62 16.22
CA LEU A 278 -12.78 -11.83 15.26
C LEU A 278 -12.78 -13.24 14.68
N THR A 279 -12.68 -13.32 13.36
CA THR A 279 -12.41 -14.54 12.61
C THR A 279 -11.12 -14.40 11.82
N LEU A 280 -10.56 -15.51 11.31
CA LEU A 280 -9.39 -15.46 10.42
C LEU A 280 -9.67 -14.63 9.14
N ASP A 281 -10.88 -14.70 8.58
CA ASP A 281 -11.25 -13.90 7.41
C ASP A 281 -11.33 -12.40 7.74
N LEU A 282 -11.86 -12.06 8.92
CA LEU A 282 -11.88 -10.68 9.38
C LEU A 282 -10.46 -10.16 9.66
N LEU A 283 -9.58 -10.99 10.25
CA LEU A 283 -8.18 -10.65 10.45
C LEU A 283 -7.44 -10.46 9.10
N PHE A 284 -7.68 -11.32 8.12
CA PHE A 284 -7.13 -11.17 6.77
C PHE A 284 -7.56 -9.86 6.10
N ARG A 285 -8.81 -9.43 6.31
CA ARG A 285 -9.32 -8.14 5.86
C ARG A 285 -8.62 -6.99 6.58
N GLU A 286 -8.52 -7.03 7.90
CA GLU A 286 -7.87 -5.97 8.69
C GLU A 286 -6.38 -5.85 8.39
N ARG A 287 -5.66 -6.97 8.19
CA ARG A 287 -4.29 -6.94 7.64
C ARG A 287 -4.24 -6.27 6.27
N GLY A 288 -5.23 -6.56 5.42
CA GLY A 288 -5.39 -5.91 4.13
C GLY A 288 -5.55 -4.39 4.24
N PHE A 289 -6.39 -3.90 5.15
CA PHE A 289 -6.63 -2.47 5.36
C PHE A 289 -5.44 -1.77 6.02
N GLU A 290 -4.82 -2.44 6.99
CA GLU A 290 -3.70 -1.87 7.72
C GLU A 290 -2.43 -1.83 6.86
N LEU A 291 -2.13 -2.90 6.10
CA LEU A 291 -0.82 -3.16 5.49
C LEU A 291 -0.81 -3.09 3.95
N TYR A 292 -1.80 -2.45 3.31
CA TYR A 292 -1.79 -2.30 1.84
C TYR A 292 -0.55 -1.55 1.36
N TRP A 293 -0.03 -1.88 0.18
CA TRP A 293 1.15 -1.22 -0.39
C TRP A 293 2.46 -1.40 0.42
N GLU A 294 2.52 -2.39 1.31
CA GLU A 294 3.72 -2.74 2.11
C GLU A 294 4.27 -4.13 1.75
N ALA A 295 4.01 -4.63 0.53
CA ALA A 295 4.56 -5.89 -0.01
C ALA A 295 4.22 -7.20 0.75
N VAL A 296 3.25 -7.20 1.67
CA VAL A 296 2.86 -8.40 2.45
C VAL A 296 1.63 -9.16 1.92
N ARG A 297 0.83 -8.56 1.03
CA ARG A 297 -0.49 -9.09 0.67
C ARG A 297 -0.44 -10.46 0.00
N ARG A 298 0.56 -10.70 -0.87
CA ARG A 298 0.70 -11.99 -1.58
C ARG A 298 0.96 -13.14 -0.61
N THR A 299 1.90 -12.96 0.32
CA THR A 299 2.22 -13.98 1.33
C THR A 299 1.05 -14.20 2.28
N ASP A 300 0.31 -13.14 2.62
CA ASP A 300 -0.93 -13.27 3.39
C ASP A 300 -1.98 -14.08 2.61
N MET A 301 -2.23 -13.77 1.34
CA MET A 301 -3.19 -14.52 0.52
C MET A 301 -2.86 -16.01 0.45
N ILE A 302 -1.58 -16.37 0.30
CA ILE A 302 -1.17 -17.79 0.31
C ILE A 302 -1.46 -18.39 1.69
N ARG A 303 -0.99 -17.75 2.77
CA ARG A 303 -1.10 -18.25 4.14
C ARG A 303 -2.55 -18.35 4.66
N PHE A 304 -3.44 -17.52 4.15
CA PHE A 304 -4.89 -17.54 4.44
C PHE A 304 -5.70 -18.36 3.42
N GLY A 305 -5.06 -19.00 2.43
CA GLY A 305 -5.74 -19.83 1.43
C GLY A 305 -6.64 -19.05 0.47
N LYS A 306 -6.32 -17.78 0.20
CA LYS A 306 -7.05 -16.86 -0.69
C LYS A 306 -6.34 -16.60 -2.02
N TYR A 307 -5.11 -17.07 -2.20
CA TYR A 307 -4.31 -16.79 -3.42
C TYR A 307 -4.83 -17.52 -4.65
N GLU A 308 -5.51 -18.65 -4.49
CA GLU A 308 -6.08 -19.41 -5.59
C GLU A 308 -7.49 -18.91 -6.00
N ASP A 309 -8.09 -18.00 -5.24
CA ASP A 309 -9.42 -17.44 -5.55
C ASP A 309 -9.44 -16.72 -6.90
N SER A 310 -10.64 -16.51 -7.45
CA SER A 310 -10.84 -15.67 -8.63
C SER A 310 -11.06 -14.21 -8.23
N TRP A 311 -10.39 -13.28 -8.90
CA TRP A 311 -10.61 -11.84 -8.70
C TRP A 311 -10.20 -11.05 -9.94
N THR A 312 -10.89 -9.95 -10.23
CA THR A 312 -10.71 -9.20 -11.48
C THR A 312 -10.77 -10.16 -12.67
N GLU A 313 -9.67 -10.42 -13.37
CA GLU A 313 -9.59 -11.40 -14.48
C GLU A 313 -8.76 -12.64 -14.14
N LYS A 314 -8.19 -12.72 -12.93
CA LYS A 314 -7.50 -13.93 -12.50
C LYS A 314 -8.52 -15.04 -12.27
N THR A 315 -8.35 -16.14 -13.01
CA THR A 315 -9.10 -17.39 -12.86
C THR A 315 -8.21 -18.60 -12.56
N ASP A 316 -6.88 -18.43 -12.63
CA ASP A 316 -5.91 -19.51 -12.37
C ASP A 316 -5.90 -19.88 -10.88
N ALA A 317 -6.11 -21.17 -10.60
CA ALA A 317 -6.08 -21.75 -9.26
C ALA A 317 -4.88 -22.72 -9.07
N ASN A 318 -3.90 -22.70 -9.97
CA ASN A 318 -2.72 -23.55 -9.85
C ASN A 318 -1.82 -23.10 -8.70
N LYS A 319 -1.73 -23.95 -7.67
CA LYS A 319 -0.87 -23.75 -6.49
C LYS A 319 0.61 -23.67 -6.83
N GLU A 320 1.04 -24.20 -7.97
CA GLU A 320 2.43 -24.12 -8.41
C GLU A 320 2.87 -22.67 -8.67
N LYS A 321 1.92 -21.76 -8.91
CA LYS A 321 2.14 -20.31 -9.06
C LYS A 321 2.33 -19.56 -7.73
N ARG A 322 2.36 -20.27 -6.59
CA ARG A 322 2.71 -19.71 -5.27
C ARG A 322 4.20 -19.34 -5.17
N LEU A 323 5.06 -20.00 -5.93
CA LEU A 323 6.47 -19.61 -6.08
C LEU A 323 6.69 -18.93 -7.44
N PHE A 324 7.62 -17.98 -7.47
CA PHE A 324 8.11 -17.42 -8.73
C PHE A 324 9.08 -18.41 -9.40
N PRO A 325 9.26 -18.36 -10.74
CA PRO A 325 10.30 -19.14 -11.38
C PRO A 325 11.68 -18.73 -10.87
N ILE A 326 12.58 -19.71 -10.79
CA ILE A 326 14.01 -19.42 -10.69
C ILE A 326 14.43 -18.80 -12.03
N PRO A 327 15.17 -17.68 -12.05
CA PRO A 327 15.61 -17.05 -13.30
C PRO A 327 16.37 -18.04 -14.19
N GLN A 328 16.02 -18.09 -15.49
CA GLN A 328 16.62 -19.05 -16.43
C GLN A 328 18.15 -18.94 -16.48
N THR A 329 18.68 -17.72 -16.41
CA THR A 329 20.14 -17.47 -16.38
C THR A 329 20.85 -18.13 -15.19
N ALA A 330 20.17 -18.27 -14.04
CA ALA A 330 20.72 -18.98 -12.89
C ALA A 330 20.71 -20.51 -13.10
N ILE A 331 19.66 -21.05 -13.74
CA ILE A 331 19.58 -22.46 -14.13
C ILE A 331 20.69 -22.80 -15.13
N ASP A 332 20.84 -21.99 -16.18
CA ASP A 332 21.86 -22.18 -17.20
C ASP A 332 23.29 -22.11 -16.61
N GLY A 333 23.51 -21.18 -15.67
CA GLY A 333 24.79 -21.03 -14.97
C GLY A 333 25.15 -22.21 -14.06
N ALA A 334 24.17 -22.99 -13.60
CA ALA A 334 24.36 -24.18 -12.77
C ALA A 334 24.36 -25.49 -13.58
N SER A 335 24.23 -25.43 -14.91
CA SER A 335 24.06 -26.59 -15.79
C SER A 335 25.21 -27.61 -15.76
N ASN A 336 26.40 -27.20 -15.32
CA ASN A 336 27.57 -28.07 -15.16
C ASN A 336 27.45 -29.05 -13.97
N LEU A 337 26.50 -28.84 -13.05
CA LEU A 337 26.23 -29.72 -11.91
C LEU A 337 24.77 -30.20 -11.97
N PRO A 338 24.49 -31.33 -12.65
CA PRO A 338 23.14 -31.87 -12.77
C PRO A 338 22.46 -32.03 -11.41
N GLY A 339 21.25 -31.48 -11.27
CA GLY A 339 20.46 -31.54 -10.04
C GLY A 339 20.86 -30.56 -8.93
N TYR A 340 21.87 -29.71 -9.14
CA TYR A 340 22.26 -28.70 -8.15
C TYR A 340 21.20 -27.60 -7.98
N LEU A 341 20.68 -27.10 -9.11
CA LEU A 341 19.59 -26.14 -9.14
C LEU A 341 18.47 -26.70 -10.01
N THR A 342 17.31 -26.95 -9.39
CA THR A 342 16.13 -27.47 -10.07
C THR A 342 15.04 -26.41 -10.08
N GLN A 343 14.39 -26.23 -11.23
CA GLN A 343 13.30 -25.29 -11.40
C GLN A 343 12.10 -25.67 -10.51
N ASN A 344 11.33 -24.66 -10.09
CA ASN A 344 10.06 -24.88 -9.43
C ASN A 344 9.08 -25.60 -10.38
N PRO A 345 8.20 -26.49 -9.88
CA PRO A 345 7.17 -27.13 -10.70
C PRO A 345 6.40 -26.15 -11.61
N SER A 346 6.04 -26.61 -12.81
CA SER A 346 5.32 -25.86 -13.85
C SER A 346 6.08 -24.72 -14.57
N TYR A 347 7.39 -24.54 -14.33
CA TYR A 347 8.21 -23.53 -15.01
C TYR A 347 9.32 -24.11 -15.88
#